data_AF-A0AAJ7ECR1-F1
#
_entry.id   AF-A0AAJ7ECR1-F1
#
_cell.length_a   1.000
_cell.length_b   1.000
_cell.length_c   1.000
_cell.angle_alpha   90.00
_cell.angle_beta   90.00
_cell.angle_gamma   90.00
#
_symmetry.space_group_name_H-M   'P 1'
#
loop_
_entity.id
_entity.type
_entity.pdbx_description
1 polymer ?
#
loop_
_entity_poly.entity_id
_entity_poly.type
_entity_poly.pdbx_seq_one_letter_code
_entity_poly.pdbx_strand_id
1 'polypeptide(L)'
;MENNIDVVDEISSLLDSEKYKEALSLPNNVKFAQSFKENCWDLISIIINKVHDDTIILKPSLHGACEQLLNLIVEKATPEETLLEFIEQVEVAKNDAQFSIILTPLQQLLERLKAKRGRSLEWCLNSISTYIETIPTPEYFLEQKERLLMDCDNNIRRVVKVYSLIPPFYKPFIAELKREDNVKVKQTICAFLVSLLALRKSSRAMLPLTTISINNHQRIIRTYCQKSEIQKGEIVSTLPPEQDEQQYEQNVKDSILSKALDFVPKFGWSVESLSHGAEAAGYPGITHGLFPNGGGDLVHYFNVKCNEELVEKMKSWPKEDLKNMKVPVQLIENAIMTRLLMIQPYKSTWPKAMAIQALPNNVPNSLATLLSLVDDICYHSGDRSVDFNWYIRRVGLAGIYKASELFYLTDNSQDATGTRNFVKSRISDAELIQTALNMNPVSVAPQTLTAAFVTAKNMLGLNTLK
;
A
#
# COMPACT_ATOMS: atom_id res chain seq x y z
N MET A 1 40.60 -17.95 -42.04
CA MET A 1 39.13 -17.88 -41.86
C MET A 1 38.83 -18.71 -40.64
N GLU A 2 39.04 -18.14 -39.45
CA GLU A 2 38.61 -18.79 -38.21
C GLU A 2 37.10 -18.56 -38.13
N ASN A 3 36.33 -19.64 -38.11
CA ASN A 3 34.89 -19.58 -37.88
C ASN A 3 34.69 -18.84 -36.55
N ASN A 4 34.18 -17.61 -36.63
CA ASN A 4 33.77 -16.84 -35.48
C ASN A 4 32.49 -17.51 -34.98
N ILE A 5 32.65 -18.61 -34.24
CA ILE A 5 31.54 -19.33 -33.62
C ILE A 5 30.93 -18.37 -32.62
N ASP A 6 29.68 -17.98 -32.88
CA ASP A 6 28.94 -17.11 -31.98
C ASP A 6 28.69 -17.87 -30.67
N VAL A 7 29.21 -17.33 -29.57
CA VAL A 7 29.04 -17.90 -28.22
C VAL A 7 27.56 -18.02 -27.87
N VAL A 8 26.75 -17.11 -28.40
CA VAL A 8 25.30 -17.06 -28.23
C VAL A 8 24.63 -18.27 -28.86
N ASP A 9 24.96 -18.57 -30.13
CA ASP A 9 24.43 -19.72 -30.86
C ASP A 9 24.89 -21.05 -30.27
N GLU A 10 26.16 -21.14 -29.86
CA GLU A 10 26.71 -22.36 -29.28
C GLU A 10 26.07 -22.67 -27.92
N ILE A 11 25.88 -21.67 -27.05
CA ILE A 11 25.17 -21.87 -25.78
C ILE A 11 23.71 -22.26 -26.04
N SER A 12 23.02 -21.62 -26.98
CA SER A 12 21.65 -21.98 -27.35
C SER A 12 21.55 -23.45 -27.81
N SER A 13 22.45 -23.87 -28.71
CA SER A 13 22.52 -25.23 -29.26
C SER A 13 22.82 -26.28 -28.18
N LEU A 14 23.73 -25.99 -27.24
CA LEU A 14 24.07 -26.90 -26.15
C LEU A 14 22.94 -27.04 -25.12
N LEU A 15 22.20 -25.96 -24.86
CA LEU A 15 21.00 -25.99 -24.01
C LEU A 15 19.88 -26.83 -24.66
N ASP A 16 19.69 -26.71 -25.98
CA ASP A 16 18.72 -27.51 -26.74
C ASP A 16 19.12 -28.99 -26.83
N SER A 17 20.43 -29.27 -26.90
CA SER A 17 20.99 -30.63 -26.95
C SER A 17 21.15 -31.29 -25.57
N GLU A 18 20.67 -30.66 -24.50
CA GLU A 18 20.76 -31.11 -23.10
C GLU A 18 22.19 -31.31 -22.56
N LYS A 19 23.19 -30.67 -23.20
CA LYS A 19 24.61 -30.75 -22.83
C LYS A 19 25.00 -29.64 -21.85
N TYR A 20 24.34 -29.60 -20.70
CA TYR A 20 24.45 -28.50 -19.74
C TYR A 20 25.85 -28.28 -19.18
N LYS A 21 26.61 -29.37 -18.95
CA LYS A 21 27.98 -29.28 -18.41
C LYS A 21 28.95 -28.62 -19.40
N GLU A 22 28.76 -28.86 -20.69
CA GLU A 22 29.56 -28.24 -21.75
C GLU A 22 29.22 -26.75 -21.82
N ALA A 23 27.93 -26.40 -21.81
CA ALA A 23 27.47 -25.01 -21.80
C ALA A 23 28.05 -24.20 -20.62
N LEU A 24 28.08 -24.78 -19.42
CA LEU A 24 28.63 -24.14 -18.21
C LEU A 24 30.16 -23.98 -18.24
N SER A 25 30.86 -24.77 -19.05
CA SER A 25 32.31 -24.70 -19.19
C SER A 25 32.78 -23.65 -20.21
N LEU A 26 31.92 -23.30 -21.17
CA LEU A 26 32.23 -22.34 -22.23
C LEU A 26 32.68 -20.96 -21.73
N PRO A 27 32.04 -20.34 -20.71
CA PRO A 27 32.44 -19.03 -20.21
C PRO A 27 33.85 -19.02 -19.58
N ASN A 28 34.40 -20.18 -19.23
CA ASN A 28 35.74 -20.33 -18.65
C ASN A 28 36.83 -20.57 -19.71
N ASN A 29 36.45 -20.80 -20.96
CA ASN A 29 37.38 -21.01 -22.06
C ASN A 29 37.95 -19.68 -22.55
N VAL A 30 39.28 -19.58 -22.65
CA VAL A 30 40.00 -18.36 -23.07
C VAL A 30 39.51 -17.84 -24.43
N LYS A 31 39.08 -18.73 -25.33
CA LYS A 31 38.58 -18.36 -26.67
C LYS A 31 37.24 -17.63 -26.65
N PHE A 32 36.36 -17.98 -25.71
CA PHE A 32 34.99 -17.49 -25.66
C PHE A 32 34.75 -16.48 -24.54
N ALA A 33 35.69 -16.33 -23.60
CA ALA A 33 35.55 -15.44 -22.45
C ALA A 33 35.34 -13.96 -22.80
N GLN A 34 35.95 -13.46 -23.88
CA GLN A 34 35.79 -12.07 -24.32
C GLN A 34 34.43 -11.87 -25.02
N SER A 35 34.10 -12.75 -25.96
CA SER A 35 32.80 -12.73 -26.65
C SER A 35 31.62 -12.93 -25.69
N PHE A 36 31.77 -13.76 -24.64
CA PHE A 36 30.77 -13.95 -23.59
C PHE A 36 30.50 -12.65 -22.82
N LYS A 37 31.52 -11.80 -22.59
CA LYS A 37 31.34 -10.51 -21.93
C LYS A 37 30.69 -9.47 -22.83
N GLU A 38 31.05 -9.46 -24.11
CA GLU A 38 30.52 -8.48 -25.07
C GLU A 38 29.07 -8.77 -25.47
N ASN A 39 28.65 -10.05 -25.48
CA ASN A 39 27.30 -10.47 -25.88
C ASN A 39 26.40 -10.84 -24.67
N CYS A 40 26.61 -10.22 -23.50
CA CYS A 40 25.80 -10.51 -22.31
C CYS A 40 24.30 -10.25 -22.55
N TRP A 41 23.98 -9.24 -23.36
CA TRP A 41 22.61 -8.85 -23.67
C TRP A 41 21.83 -10.00 -24.33
N ASP A 42 22.36 -10.50 -25.44
CA ASP A 42 21.74 -11.60 -26.20
C ASP A 42 21.73 -12.91 -25.40
N LEU A 43 22.77 -13.17 -24.61
CA LEU A 43 22.85 -14.37 -23.76
C LEU A 43 21.75 -14.40 -22.70
N ILE A 44 21.51 -13.28 -22.00
CA ILE A 44 20.47 -13.20 -20.97
C ILE A 44 19.10 -13.47 -21.61
N SER A 45 18.79 -12.79 -22.70
CA SER A 45 17.57 -12.98 -23.48
C SER A 45 17.36 -14.43 -23.92
N ILE A 46 18.38 -15.10 -24.47
CA ILE A 46 18.26 -16.49 -24.93
C ILE A 46 18.06 -17.45 -23.75
N ILE A 47 18.85 -17.32 -22.69
CA ILE A 47 18.79 -18.20 -21.52
C ILE A 47 17.40 -18.12 -20.87
N ILE A 48 16.85 -16.91 -20.72
CA ILE A 48 15.51 -16.69 -20.12
C ILE A 48 14.41 -17.23 -21.04
N ASN A 49 14.51 -17.05 -22.36
CA ASN A 49 13.51 -17.55 -23.31
C ASN A 49 13.39 -19.08 -23.33
N LYS A 50 14.42 -19.83 -22.87
CA LYS A 50 14.34 -21.29 -22.72
C LYS A 50 13.53 -21.72 -21.48
N VAL A 51 13.27 -20.82 -20.54
CA VAL A 51 12.57 -21.10 -19.28
C VAL A 51 11.06 -20.91 -19.43
N HIS A 52 10.32 -21.95 -19.08
CA HIS A 52 8.85 -22.01 -19.07
C HIS A 52 8.35 -22.54 -17.73
N ASP A 53 7.08 -22.33 -17.38
CA ASP A 53 6.51 -22.72 -16.08
C ASP A 53 6.71 -24.21 -15.72
N ASP A 54 6.62 -25.09 -16.72
CA ASP A 54 6.79 -26.54 -16.53
C ASP A 54 8.26 -26.98 -16.47
N THR A 55 9.21 -26.09 -16.77
CA THR A 55 10.64 -26.44 -16.91
C THR A 55 11.23 -26.94 -15.60
N ILE A 56 10.80 -26.37 -14.47
CA ILE A 56 11.25 -26.79 -13.14
C ILE A 56 10.85 -28.25 -12.86
N ILE A 57 9.69 -28.68 -13.38
CA ILE A 57 9.12 -30.02 -13.14
C ILE A 57 9.64 -31.01 -14.18
N LEU A 58 9.65 -30.64 -15.46
CA LEU A 58 9.97 -31.52 -16.59
C LEU A 58 11.48 -31.61 -16.86
N LYS A 59 12.22 -30.51 -16.70
CA LYS A 59 13.66 -30.41 -17.02
C LYS A 59 14.42 -29.63 -15.94
N PRO A 60 14.52 -30.15 -14.70
CA PRO A 60 15.19 -29.45 -13.59
C PRO A 60 16.66 -29.16 -13.88
N SER A 61 17.34 -30.00 -14.67
CA SER A 61 18.73 -29.80 -15.08
C SER A 61 18.91 -28.60 -16.02
N LEU A 62 17.94 -28.34 -16.90
CA LEU A 62 17.93 -27.14 -17.75
C LEU A 62 17.75 -25.88 -16.90
N HIS A 63 16.79 -25.89 -15.97
CA HIS A 63 16.56 -24.77 -15.07
C HIS A 63 17.82 -24.43 -14.24
N GLY A 64 18.45 -25.45 -13.65
CA GLY A 64 19.69 -25.26 -12.88
C GLY A 64 20.86 -24.78 -13.75
N ALA A 65 20.95 -25.21 -15.01
CA ALA A 65 21.97 -24.73 -15.94
C ALA A 65 21.75 -23.26 -16.32
N CYS A 66 20.50 -22.87 -16.61
CA CYS A 66 20.13 -21.47 -16.87
C CYS A 66 20.48 -20.58 -15.68
N GLU A 67 20.11 -20.98 -14.45
CA GLU A 67 20.41 -20.23 -13.23
C GLU A 67 21.93 -20.02 -13.05
N GLN A 68 22.72 -21.08 -13.23
CA GLN A 68 24.18 -20.99 -13.13
C GLN A 68 24.80 -20.13 -14.23
N LEU A 69 24.31 -20.20 -15.46
CA LEU A 69 24.77 -19.33 -16.55
C LEU A 69 24.48 -17.86 -16.27
N LEU A 70 23.27 -17.53 -15.76
CA LEU A 70 22.93 -16.17 -15.38
C LEU A 70 23.83 -15.65 -14.24
N ASN A 71 24.14 -16.48 -13.25
CA ASN A 71 25.09 -16.10 -12.19
C ASN A 71 26.51 -15.87 -12.74
N LEU A 72 26.98 -16.70 -13.69
CA LEU A 72 28.27 -16.49 -14.35
C LEU A 72 28.32 -15.18 -15.15
N ILE A 73 27.20 -14.77 -15.76
CA ILE A 73 27.06 -13.46 -16.42
C ILE A 73 27.20 -12.35 -15.37
N VAL A 74 26.46 -12.42 -14.26
CA VAL A 74 26.54 -11.45 -13.15
C VAL A 74 27.97 -11.32 -12.60
N GLU A 75 28.75 -12.40 -12.57
CA GLU A 75 30.15 -12.39 -12.12
C GLU A 75 31.10 -11.74 -13.13
N LYS A 76 30.92 -11.98 -14.43
CA LYS A 76 31.92 -11.63 -15.46
C LYS A 76 31.62 -10.34 -16.24
N ALA A 77 30.37 -9.94 -16.30
CA ALA A 77 29.89 -8.83 -17.13
C ALA A 77 30.05 -7.45 -16.47
N THR A 78 29.86 -6.42 -17.30
CA THR A 78 29.68 -5.02 -16.90
C THR A 78 28.35 -4.89 -16.16
N PRO A 79 28.34 -4.37 -14.91
CA PRO A 79 27.16 -4.44 -14.08
C PRO A 79 26.04 -3.48 -14.51
N GLU A 80 26.35 -2.43 -15.27
CA GLU A 80 25.38 -1.43 -15.72
C GLU A 80 24.55 -1.92 -16.90
N GLU A 81 25.18 -2.55 -17.90
CA GLU A 81 24.51 -3.11 -19.08
C GLU A 81 23.69 -4.35 -18.71
N THR A 82 24.26 -5.22 -17.88
CA THR A 82 23.58 -6.43 -17.36
C THR A 82 22.34 -6.06 -16.54
N LEU A 83 22.39 -4.95 -15.79
CA LEU A 83 21.27 -4.48 -14.98
C LEU A 83 20.10 -4.04 -15.86
N LEU A 84 20.37 -3.25 -16.90
CA LEU A 84 19.32 -2.76 -17.79
C LEU A 84 18.62 -3.90 -18.51
N GLU A 85 19.37 -4.92 -18.93
CA GLU A 85 18.78 -6.08 -19.57
C GLU A 85 17.91 -6.90 -18.62
N PHE A 86 18.36 -7.17 -17.39
CA PHE A 86 17.50 -7.88 -16.44
C PHE A 86 16.23 -7.09 -16.10
N ILE A 87 16.30 -5.76 -16.06
CA ILE A 87 15.12 -4.90 -15.90
C ILE A 87 14.15 -5.07 -17.07
N GLU A 88 14.65 -5.02 -18.31
CA GLU A 88 13.84 -5.23 -19.51
C GLU A 88 13.19 -6.62 -19.53
N GLN A 89 13.95 -7.67 -19.21
CA GLN A 89 13.44 -9.04 -19.18
C GLN A 89 12.40 -9.27 -18.07
N VAL A 90 12.45 -8.52 -16.97
CA VAL A 90 11.39 -8.54 -15.94
C VAL A 90 10.08 -7.96 -16.49
N GLU A 91 10.14 -6.91 -17.29
CA GLU A 91 8.95 -6.28 -17.88
C GLU A 91 8.35 -7.13 -19.02
N VAL A 92 9.21 -7.80 -19.79
CA VAL A 92 8.83 -8.61 -20.97
C VAL A 92 8.54 -10.08 -20.62
N ALA A 93 8.76 -10.49 -19.36
CA ALA A 93 8.56 -11.87 -18.91
C ALA A 93 7.16 -12.39 -19.26
N LYS A 94 7.11 -13.53 -19.97
CA LYS A 94 5.85 -14.12 -20.48
C LYS A 94 5.19 -15.07 -19.49
N ASN A 95 5.97 -15.61 -18.56
CA ASN A 95 5.53 -16.59 -17.58
C ASN A 95 6.21 -16.37 -16.21
N ASP A 96 5.67 -16.99 -15.17
CA ASP A 96 6.14 -16.75 -13.80
C ASP A 96 7.51 -17.38 -13.54
N ALA A 97 7.88 -18.44 -14.27
CA ALA A 97 9.21 -19.05 -14.18
C ALA A 97 10.32 -18.15 -14.72
N GLN A 98 10.07 -17.45 -15.84
CA GLN A 98 10.98 -16.42 -16.36
C GLN A 98 11.15 -15.29 -15.35
N PHE A 99 10.06 -14.79 -14.78
CA PHE A 99 10.13 -13.79 -13.72
C PHE A 99 10.94 -14.30 -12.51
N SER A 100 10.68 -15.54 -12.06
CA SER A 100 11.35 -16.14 -10.90
C SER A 100 12.85 -16.32 -11.10
N ILE A 101 13.31 -16.76 -12.27
CA ILE A 101 14.73 -17.07 -12.50
C ILE A 101 15.59 -15.80 -12.58
N ILE A 102 15.00 -14.65 -12.90
CA ILE A 102 15.69 -13.35 -13.00
C ILE A 102 15.98 -12.74 -11.62
N LEU A 103 15.09 -12.95 -10.64
CA LEU A 103 15.16 -12.25 -9.35
C LEU A 103 16.47 -12.49 -8.59
N THR A 104 16.97 -13.73 -8.58
CA THR A 104 18.20 -14.08 -7.85
C THR A 104 19.46 -13.45 -8.48
N PRO A 105 19.73 -13.59 -9.80
CA PRO A 105 20.82 -12.86 -10.48
C PRO A 105 20.71 -11.34 -10.31
N LEU A 106 19.51 -10.77 -10.42
CA LEU A 106 19.27 -9.35 -10.26
C LEU A 106 19.61 -8.86 -8.83
N GLN A 107 19.25 -9.64 -7.81
CA GLN A 107 19.62 -9.37 -6.42
C GLN A 107 21.14 -9.32 -6.24
N GLN A 108 21.85 -10.35 -6.73
CA GLN A 108 23.32 -10.43 -6.64
C GLN A 108 24.00 -9.27 -7.36
N LEU A 109 23.49 -8.89 -8.53
CA LEU A 109 24.01 -7.76 -9.29
C LEU A 109 23.85 -6.43 -8.54
N LEU A 110 22.67 -6.21 -7.96
CA LEU A 110 22.38 -5.03 -7.14
C LEU A 110 23.25 -4.96 -5.88
N GLU A 111 23.58 -6.09 -5.25
CA GLU A 111 24.52 -6.13 -4.10
C GLU A 111 25.94 -5.74 -4.49
N ARG A 112 26.36 -6.07 -5.72
CA ARG A 112 27.69 -5.78 -6.24
C ARG A 112 27.88 -4.31 -6.65
N LEU A 113 26.80 -3.57 -6.91
CA LEU A 113 26.84 -2.18 -7.35
C LEU A 113 27.33 -1.23 -6.24
N LYS A 114 28.51 -0.63 -6.45
CA LYS A 114 29.11 0.33 -5.50
C LYS A 114 28.59 1.76 -5.64
N ALA A 115 28.07 2.14 -6.81
CA ALA A 115 27.59 3.50 -7.12
C ALA A 115 26.18 3.46 -7.69
N LYS A 116 25.38 4.52 -7.47
CA LYS A 116 23.99 4.68 -7.96
C LYS A 116 22.99 3.56 -7.58
N ARG A 117 23.39 2.62 -6.72
CA ARG A 117 22.60 1.46 -6.28
C ARG A 117 21.17 1.79 -5.84
N GLY A 118 20.95 2.91 -5.16
CA GLY A 118 19.59 3.34 -4.76
C GLY A 118 18.65 3.62 -5.94
N ARG A 119 19.14 4.25 -7.02
CA ARG A 119 18.35 4.50 -8.24
C ARG A 119 18.16 3.24 -9.07
N SER A 120 19.21 2.41 -9.15
CA SER A 120 19.14 1.10 -9.79
C SER A 120 18.11 0.19 -9.12
N LEU A 121 18.08 0.19 -7.79
CA LEU A 121 17.08 -0.52 -7.01
C LEU A 121 15.68 0.04 -7.30
N GLU A 122 15.49 1.36 -7.28
CA GLU A 122 14.22 2.00 -7.67
C GLU A 122 13.71 1.54 -9.05
N TRP A 123 14.56 1.49 -10.08
CA TRP A 123 14.17 1.02 -11.40
C TRP A 123 13.76 -0.46 -11.40
N CYS A 124 14.54 -1.33 -10.74
CA CYS A 124 14.21 -2.75 -10.60
C CYS A 124 12.86 -2.96 -9.91
N LEU A 125 12.62 -2.20 -8.84
CA LEU A 125 11.40 -2.29 -8.05
C LEU A 125 10.17 -1.80 -8.83
N ASN A 126 10.34 -0.79 -9.68
CA ASN A 126 9.28 -0.34 -10.57
C ASN A 126 8.93 -1.41 -11.61
N SER A 127 9.92 -2.02 -12.25
CA SER A 127 9.69 -3.08 -13.24
C SER A 127 9.08 -4.33 -12.64
N ILE A 128 9.49 -4.74 -11.44
CA ILE A 128 8.84 -5.80 -10.66
C ILE A 128 7.37 -5.45 -10.37
N SER A 129 7.09 -4.19 -10.00
CA SER A 129 5.72 -3.73 -9.76
C SER A 129 4.88 -3.80 -11.05
N THR A 130 5.42 -3.32 -12.17
CA THR A 130 4.77 -3.39 -13.49
C THR A 130 4.42 -4.83 -13.85
N TYR A 131 5.33 -5.79 -13.62
CA TYR A 131 5.05 -7.20 -13.87
C TYR A 131 3.90 -7.73 -12.99
N ILE A 132 3.89 -7.41 -11.69
CA ILE A 132 2.83 -7.81 -10.77
C ILE A 132 1.47 -7.23 -11.20
N GLU A 133 1.44 -6.00 -11.70
CA GLU A 133 0.23 -5.34 -12.20
C GLU A 133 -0.37 -6.03 -13.44
N THR A 134 0.42 -6.81 -14.19
CA THR A 134 -0.10 -7.59 -15.33
C THR A 134 -0.98 -8.76 -14.91
N ILE A 135 -0.92 -9.19 -13.63
CA ILE A 135 -1.69 -10.33 -13.15
C ILE A 135 -3.15 -9.90 -12.96
N PRO A 136 -4.12 -10.48 -13.68
CA PRO A 136 -5.51 -10.09 -13.56
C PRO A 136 -6.04 -10.39 -12.16
N THR A 137 -6.69 -9.40 -11.56
CA THR A 137 -7.34 -9.56 -10.26
C THR A 137 -8.74 -10.14 -10.47
N PRO A 138 -9.03 -11.34 -9.93
CA PRO A 138 -10.35 -11.92 -10.11
C PRO A 138 -11.38 -11.18 -9.25
N GLU A 139 -12.46 -10.74 -9.89
CA GLU A 139 -13.57 -10.04 -9.25
C GLU A 139 -14.55 -11.06 -8.67
N TYR A 140 -14.52 -11.22 -7.35
CA TYR A 140 -15.42 -12.13 -6.64
C TYR A 140 -16.26 -11.37 -5.62
N PHE A 141 -17.57 -11.51 -5.72
CA PHE A 141 -18.54 -11.10 -4.70
C PHE A 141 -18.81 -12.26 -3.73
N LEU A 142 -17.75 -12.81 -3.12
CA LEU A 142 -17.88 -13.97 -2.23
C LEU A 142 -18.01 -13.54 -0.76
N GLU A 143 -19.03 -14.06 -0.09
CA GLU A 143 -19.33 -13.74 1.31
C GLU A 143 -18.87 -14.86 2.26
N GLN A 144 -18.37 -14.46 3.44
CA GLN A 144 -18.06 -15.35 4.57
C GLN A 144 -17.25 -16.61 4.20
N LYS A 145 -17.86 -17.82 4.27
CA LYS A 145 -17.17 -19.11 4.07
C LYS A 145 -16.84 -19.40 2.60
N GLU A 146 -17.47 -18.72 1.66
CA GLU A 146 -17.21 -18.89 0.23
C GLU A 146 -15.81 -18.37 -0.17
N ARG A 147 -15.21 -17.49 0.65
CA ARG A 147 -13.82 -17.04 0.49
C ARG A 147 -12.81 -18.19 0.55
N LEU A 148 -13.15 -19.32 1.18
CA LEU A 148 -12.28 -20.50 1.22
C LEU A 148 -12.11 -21.16 -0.16
N LEU A 149 -13.00 -20.88 -1.12
CA LEU A 149 -12.90 -21.36 -2.50
C LEU A 149 -11.97 -20.49 -3.35
N MET A 150 -11.51 -19.34 -2.84
CA MET A 150 -10.60 -18.42 -3.55
C MET A 150 -9.23 -19.07 -3.83
N ASP A 151 -8.78 -19.99 -2.97
CA ASP A 151 -7.52 -20.72 -3.17
C ASP A 151 -7.59 -21.72 -4.34
N CYS A 152 -8.77 -21.94 -4.93
CA CYS A 152 -8.95 -22.75 -6.13
C CYS A 152 -8.80 -21.95 -7.42
N ASP A 153 -8.83 -20.62 -7.38
CA ASP A 153 -8.69 -19.79 -8.56
C ASP A 153 -7.23 -19.72 -9.04
N ASN A 154 -7.03 -19.86 -10.35
CA ASN A 154 -5.71 -19.87 -10.97
C ASN A 154 -5.00 -18.52 -10.87
N ASN A 155 -5.73 -17.40 -10.94
CA ASN A 155 -5.14 -16.07 -10.78
C ASN A 155 -4.77 -15.80 -9.32
N ILE A 156 -5.58 -16.26 -8.36
CA ILE A 156 -5.22 -16.14 -6.94
C ILE A 156 -3.99 -16.96 -6.60
N ARG A 157 -3.90 -18.22 -7.08
CA ARG A 157 -2.70 -19.05 -6.94
C ARG A 157 -1.47 -18.40 -7.56
N ARG A 158 -1.63 -17.83 -8.75
CA ARG A 158 -0.59 -17.07 -9.45
C ARG A 158 -0.12 -15.86 -8.64
N VAL A 159 -1.04 -15.07 -8.09
CA VAL A 159 -0.70 -13.93 -7.21
C VAL A 159 0.06 -14.41 -5.98
N VAL A 160 -0.42 -15.44 -5.29
CA VAL A 160 0.26 -16.00 -4.10
C VAL A 160 1.68 -16.47 -4.46
N LYS A 161 1.84 -17.18 -5.59
CA LYS A 161 3.15 -17.62 -6.11
C LYS A 161 4.06 -16.43 -6.35
N VAL A 162 3.66 -15.43 -7.14
CA VAL A 162 4.50 -14.27 -7.47
C VAL A 162 4.86 -13.45 -6.24
N TYR A 163 3.90 -13.19 -5.34
CA TYR A 163 4.18 -12.47 -4.08
C TYR A 163 5.11 -13.23 -3.14
N SER A 164 5.11 -14.57 -3.18
CA SER A 164 6.05 -15.37 -2.38
C SER A 164 7.51 -15.28 -2.84
N LEU A 165 7.75 -14.84 -4.08
CA LEU A 165 9.09 -14.66 -4.65
C LEU A 165 9.75 -13.33 -4.26
N ILE A 166 8.96 -12.34 -3.83
CA ILE A 166 9.44 -11.01 -3.49
C ILE A 166 10.21 -10.97 -2.13
N PRO A 167 9.79 -11.69 -1.06
CA PRO A 167 10.51 -11.71 0.20
C PRO A 167 11.97 -12.17 0.16
N PRO A 168 12.30 -13.27 -0.51
CA PRO A 168 13.70 -13.66 -0.70
C PRO A 168 14.53 -12.57 -1.38
N PHE A 169 13.97 -11.87 -2.38
CA PHE A 169 14.64 -10.81 -3.13
C PHE A 169 15.01 -9.59 -2.27
N TYR A 170 14.15 -9.14 -1.35
CA TYR A 170 14.44 -7.93 -0.56
C TYR A 170 15.23 -8.18 0.73
N LYS A 171 15.32 -9.43 1.19
CA LYS A 171 15.93 -9.82 2.47
C LYS A 171 17.33 -9.22 2.72
N PRO A 172 18.29 -9.26 1.77
CA PRO A 172 19.63 -8.70 2.01
C PRO A 172 19.61 -7.17 2.12
N PHE A 173 18.81 -6.49 1.29
CA PHE A 173 18.68 -5.04 1.34
C PHE A 173 18.05 -4.58 2.67
N ILE A 174 17.05 -5.30 3.21
CA ILE A 174 16.48 -5.01 4.53
C ILE A 174 17.50 -5.28 5.66
N ALA A 175 18.33 -6.32 5.53
CA ALA A 175 19.37 -6.62 6.51
C ALA A 175 20.45 -5.53 6.55
N GLU A 176 20.76 -4.93 5.39
CA GLU A 176 21.69 -3.80 5.25
C GLU A 176 21.15 -2.52 5.88
N LEU A 177 19.84 -2.26 5.79
CA LEU A 177 19.18 -1.13 6.46
C LEU A 177 19.30 -1.15 7.99
N LYS A 178 19.62 -2.30 8.59
CA LYS A 178 19.89 -2.41 10.04
C LYS A 178 21.33 -2.03 10.40
N ARG A 179 22.23 -1.96 9.41
CA ARG A 179 23.68 -1.77 9.58
C ARG A 179 24.18 -0.40 9.10
N GLU A 180 23.55 0.21 8.09
CA GLU A 180 23.95 1.50 7.52
C GLU A 180 22.93 2.65 7.72
N ASP A 181 23.42 3.86 7.97
CA ASP A 181 22.67 5.13 8.02
C ASP A 181 22.36 5.71 6.62
N ASN A 182 22.12 4.88 5.59
CA ASN A 182 21.84 5.38 4.24
C ASN A 182 20.34 5.69 4.07
N VAL A 183 19.95 6.89 4.52
CA VAL A 183 18.55 7.38 4.56
C VAL A 183 17.81 7.23 3.22
N LYS A 184 18.49 7.42 2.08
CA LYS A 184 17.88 7.33 0.75
C LYS A 184 17.50 5.90 0.36
N VAL A 185 18.38 4.93 0.59
CA VAL A 185 18.10 3.51 0.30
C VAL A 185 16.96 3.00 1.18
N LYS A 186 16.91 3.47 2.44
CA LYS A 186 15.80 3.20 3.37
C LYS A 186 14.47 3.74 2.86
N GLN A 187 14.45 4.98 2.37
CA GLN A 187 13.26 5.59 1.77
C GLN A 187 12.79 4.82 0.55
N THR A 188 13.69 4.43 -0.34
CA THR A 188 13.35 3.67 -1.55
C THR A 188 12.73 2.31 -1.23
N ILE A 189 13.36 1.55 -0.32
CA ILE A 189 12.87 0.22 0.07
C ILE A 189 11.55 0.33 0.84
N CYS A 190 11.41 1.27 1.77
CA CYS A 190 10.16 1.48 2.49
C CYS A 190 9.03 1.89 1.56
N ALA A 191 9.27 2.82 0.63
CA ALA A 191 8.26 3.27 -0.32
C ALA A 191 7.81 2.15 -1.26
N PHE A 192 8.71 1.26 -1.67
CA PHE A 192 8.33 0.05 -2.42
C PHE A 192 7.60 -0.99 -1.57
N LEU A 193 8.00 -1.24 -0.34
CA LEU A 193 7.25 -2.15 0.55
C LEU A 193 5.84 -1.61 0.84
N VAL A 194 5.72 -0.28 0.96
CA VAL A 194 4.42 0.41 1.05
C VAL A 194 3.66 0.31 -0.28
N SER A 195 4.33 0.41 -1.43
CA SER A 195 3.69 0.21 -2.74
C SER A 195 3.19 -1.22 -2.91
N LEU A 196 3.92 -2.24 -2.45
CA LEU A 196 3.47 -3.64 -2.40
C LEU A 196 2.27 -3.87 -1.48
N LEU A 197 2.17 -3.14 -0.37
CA LEU A 197 1.00 -3.18 0.51
C LEU A 197 -0.19 -2.41 -0.08
N ALA A 198 0.08 -1.36 -0.86
CA ALA A 198 -0.92 -0.59 -1.60
C ALA A 198 -1.38 -1.29 -2.89
N LEU A 199 -0.57 -2.21 -3.43
CA LEU A 199 -0.76 -2.91 -4.71
C LEU A 199 -2.00 -3.84 -4.76
N ARG A 200 -2.77 -3.98 -3.68
CA ARG A 200 -4.00 -4.80 -3.69
C ARG A 200 -5.27 -4.18 -3.12
N LYS A 201 -5.25 -2.90 -2.74
CA LYS A 201 -6.45 -2.08 -2.92
C LYS A 201 -6.31 -1.44 -4.29
N SER A 202 -6.87 -2.12 -5.28
CA SER A 202 -7.29 -1.74 -6.65
C SER A 202 -7.06 -0.32 -7.24
N SER A 203 -6.01 0.46 -7.02
CA SER A 203 -5.34 1.23 -8.12
C SER A 203 -4.37 2.33 -7.69
N ARG A 204 -3.21 2.24 -8.36
CA ARG A 204 -2.33 3.33 -8.82
C ARG A 204 -2.22 4.54 -7.88
N ALA A 205 -1.20 4.46 -7.02
CA ALA A 205 -0.42 5.63 -6.65
C ALA A 205 1.04 5.20 -6.53
N MET A 206 1.79 5.24 -7.64
CA MET A 206 3.22 5.49 -7.53
C MET A 206 3.39 6.98 -7.24
N LEU A 207 3.69 7.32 -5.99
CA LEU A 207 4.34 8.59 -5.69
C LEU A 207 5.81 8.45 -6.17
N PRO A 208 6.37 9.44 -6.89
CA PRO A 208 7.80 9.44 -7.17
C PRO A 208 8.58 9.40 -5.85
N LEU A 209 9.64 8.59 -5.81
CA LEU A 209 10.39 8.20 -4.61
C LEU A 209 11.15 9.34 -3.89
N THR A 210 10.82 10.60 -4.18
CA THR A 210 11.61 11.78 -3.77
C THR A 210 11.05 12.57 -2.60
N THR A 211 9.89 12.24 -2.02
CA THR A 211 9.31 13.09 -0.96
C THR A 211 8.71 12.31 0.20
N ILE A 212 9.54 11.68 1.03
CA ILE A 212 9.11 11.31 2.40
C ILE A 212 10.26 11.56 3.38
N SER A 213 10.15 12.60 4.19
CA SER A 213 11.01 12.81 5.36
C SER A 213 10.48 11.98 6.53
N ILE A 214 11.32 11.19 7.20
CA ILE A 214 10.92 10.38 8.35
C ILE A 214 11.88 10.63 9.51
N ASN A 215 11.32 11.14 10.61
CA ASN A 215 11.95 11.18 11.92
C ASN A 215 11.81 9.82 12.63
N ASN A 216 12.80 9.52 13.46
CA ASN A 216 13.20 8.21 13.96
C ASN A 216 12.32 7.62 15.10
N HIS A 217 12.41 6.27 15.25
CA HIS A 217 11.99 5.39 16.38
C HIS A 217 10.50 4.94 16.39
N GLN A 218 10.09 3.69 16.68
CA GLN A 218 10.75 2.48 17.20
C GLN A 218 9.83 1.24 17.00
N ARG A 219 10.46 0.07 16.76
CA ARG A 219 10.12 -1.31 17.25
C ARG A 219 8.71 -1.91 17.06
N ILE A 220 8.56 -2.82 16.09
CA ILE A 220 7.74 -4.05 16.23
C ILE A 220 8.46 -5.23 15.54
N ILE A 221 9.21 -6.02 16.31
CA ILE A 221 9.50 -7.44 16.02
C ILE A 221 9.49 -8.20 17.36
N ARG A 222 8.41 -8.94 17.60
CA ARG A 222 8.16 -10.06 18.53
C ARG A 222 6.63 -10.14 18.57
N THR A 223 5.95 -11.19 18.08
CA THR A 223 6.00 -12.55 18.62
C THR A 223 5.31 -13.48 17.62
N TYR A 224 6.06 -14.35 16.95
CA TYR A 224 5.53 -15.56 16.32
C TYR A 224 6.64 -16.61 16.35
N CYS A 225 6.75 -17.30 17.48
CA CYS A 225 7.28 -18.66 17.67
C CYS A 225 7.59 -18.86 19.16
N GLN A 226 6.65 -19.45 19.89
CA GLN A 226 6.93 -20.43 20.95
C GLN A 226 5.60 -21.03 21.44
N LYS A 227 5.26 -22.21 20.91
CA LYS A 227 4.34 -23.16 21.53
C LYS A 227 5.09 -24.48 21.65
N SER A 228 5.45 -24.83 22.88
CA SER A 228 5.72 -26.16 23.46
C SER A 228 6.42 -25.89 24.80
N GLU A 229 5.99 -26.36 25.96
CA GLU A 229 5.47 -27.68 26.30
C GLU A 229 4.46 -27.62 27.47
N ILE A 230 3.65 -28.67 27.52
CA ILE A 230 2.61 -28.96 28.50
C ILE A 230 3.25 -29.49 29.79
N GLN A 231 2.81 -29.01 30.95
CA GLN A 231 2.75 -29.83 32.17
C GLN A 231 1.35 -29.79 32.76
N LYS A 232 0.80 -31.00 32.96
CA LYS A 232 -0.52 -31.30 33.51
C LYS A 232 -0.60 -30.85 34.97
N GLY A 233 -1.71 -30.19 35.32
CA GLY A 233 -2.18 -30.00 36.69
C GLY A 233 -3.68 -29.69 36.65
N GLU A 234 -4.48 -30.53 37.29
CA GLU A 234 -5.94 -30.42 37.36
C GLU A 234 -6.36 -29.14 38.09
N ILE A 235 -7.14 -28.27 37.41
CA ILE A 235 -8.01 -27.30 38.06
C ILE A 235 -9.34 -27.31 37.30
N VAL A 236 -10.41 -27.61 38.04
CA VAL A 236 -11.80 -27.60 37.62
C VAL A 236 -12.15 -26.23 37.02
N SER A 237 -12.45 -26.17 35.71
CA SER A 237 -12.86 -24.93 35.04
C SER A 237 -14.38 -24.75 35.10
N THR A 238 -14.84 -23.87 35.98
CA THR A 238 -16.12 -23.17 35.82
C THR A 238 -15.86 -21.81 35.16
N LEU A 239 -15.35 -21.80 33.93
CA LEU A 239 -15.20 -20.57 33.13
C LEU A 239 -16.33 -20.52 32.08
N PRO A 240 -17.03 -19.39 31.93
CA PRO A 240 -17.91 -19.17 30.79
C PRO A 240 -17.13 -19.23 29.47
N PRO A 241 -17.77 -19.52 28.32
CA PRO A 241 -17.07 -19.59 27.04
C PRO A 241 -16.40 -18.26 26.70
N GLU A 242 -15.15 -18.30 26.20
CA GLU A 242 -14.28 -17.13 25.90
C GLU A 242 -14.94 -16.02 25.05
N GLN A 243 -16.00 -16.33 24.32
CA GLN A 243 -16.76 -15.38 23.51
C GLN A 243 -17.62 -14.42 24.37
N ASP A 244 -18.14 -14.87 25.51
CA ASP A 244 -18.96 -14.07 26.40
C ASP A 244 -18.13 -13.01 27.14
N GLU A 245 -16.88 -13.34 27.49
CA GLU A 245 -15.96 -12.43 28.19
C GLU A 245 -15.50 -11.27 27.29
N GLN A 246 -15.15 -11.55 26.02
CA GLN A 246 -14.74 -10.51 25.07
C GLN A 246 -15.88 -9.53 24.75
N GLN A 247 -17.10 -10.05 24.60
CA GLN A 247 -18.27 -9.22 24.37
C GLN A 247 -18.60 -8.35 25.60
N TYR A 248 -18.48 -8.92 26.80
CA TYR A 248 -18.65 -8.17 28.04
C TYR A 248 -17.62 -7.04 28.16
N GLU A 249 -16.33 -7.31 27.93
CA GLU A 249 -15.27 -6.30 27.97
C GLU A 249 -15.53 -5.15 26.98
N GLN A 250 -15.96 -5.47 25.76
CA GLN A 250 -16.30 -4.46 24.76
C GLN A 250 -17.48 -3.58 25.18
N ASN A 251 -18.53 -4.18 25.76
CA ASN A 251 -19.68 -3.43 26.28
C ASN A 251 -19.27 -2.46 27.40
N VAL A 252 -18.36 -2.89 28.29
CA VAL A 252 -17.80 -2.03 29.35
C VAL A 252 -17.03 -0.87 28.73
N LYS A 253 -16.13 -1.15 27.77
CA LYS A 253 -15.35 -0.12 27.07
C LYS A 253 -16.24 0.92 26.38
N ASP A 254 -17.25 0.48 25.65
CA ASP A 254 -18.21 1.36 24.96
C ASP A 254 -19.01 2.21 25.96
N SER A 255 -19.42 1.64 27.09
CA SER A 255 -20.13 2.38 28.14
C SER A 255 -19.25 3.47 28.75
N ILE A 256 -17.96 3.20 28.99
CA ILE A 256 -17.04 4.19 29.57
C ILE A 256 -16.73 5.28 28.54
N LEU A 257 -16.39 4.90 27.30
CA LEU A 257 -16.04 5.85 26.24
C LEU A 257 -17.20 6.78 25.88
N SER A 258 -18.43 6.26 25.81
CA SER A 258 -19.62 7.09 25.54
C SER A 258 -19.86 8.13 26.63
N LYS A 259 -19.73 7.77 27.92
CA LYS A 259 -19.84 8.70 29.05
C LYS A 259 -18.67 9.67 29.14
N ALA A 260 -17.47 9.25 28.75
CA ALA A 260 -16.28 10.11 28.77
C ALA A 260 -16.41 11.33 27.82
N LEU A 261 -17.18 11.21 26.74
CA LEU A 261 -17.42 12.30 25.80
C LEU A 261 -18.08 13.53 26.46
N ASP A 262 -18.96 13.34 27.43
CA ASP A 262 -19.63 14.44 28.16
C ASP A 262 -18.63 15.32 28.93
N PHE A 263 -17.47 14.78 29.26
CA PHE A 263 -16.42 15.46 30.03
C PHE A 263 -15.34 16.11 29.15
N VAL A 264 -15.29 15.78 27.85
CA VAL A 264 -14.32 16.32 26.87
C VAL A 264 -14.37 17.85 26.77
N PRO A 265 -15.52 18.54 26.78
CA PRO A 265 -15.52 20.01 26.72
C PRO A 265 -14.78 20.67 27.89
N LYS A 266 -14.72 20.00 29.05
CA LYS A 266 -14.09 20.52 30.28
C LYS A 266 -12.64 20.09 30.43
N PHE A 267 -12.33 18.79 30.24
CA PHE A 267 -11.00 18.23 30.49
C PHE A 267 -10.24 17.88 29.20
N GLY A 268 -10.88 18.00 28.05
CA GLY A 268 -10.29 17.70 26.74
C GLY A 268 -10.23 16.20 26.45
N TRP A 269 -9.48 15.85 25.41
CA TRP A 269 -9.27 14.48 24.96
C TRP A 269 -8.16 13.82 25.78
N SER A 270 -8.42 13.59 27.08
CA SER A 270 -7.42 13.17 28.07
C SER A 270 -7.85 11.95 28.89
N VAL A 271 -6.91 11.42 29.67
CA VAL A 271 -7.15 10.35 30.65
C VAL A 271 -8.11 10.80 31.77
N GLU A 272 -8.17 12.10 32.06
CA GLU A 272 -9.07 12.65 33.08
C GLU A 272 -10.54 12.53 32.62
N SER A 273 -10.82 12.83 31.35
CA SER A 273 -12.15 12.60 30.75
C SER A 273 -12.55 11.12 30.80
N LEU A 274 -11.60 10.21 30.54
CA LEU A 274 -11.84 8.77 30.66
C LEU A 274 -12.09 8.33 32.10
N SER A 275 -11.38 8.90 33.07
CA SER A 275 -11.55 8.58 34.49
C SER A 275 -12.92 9.01 34.99
N HIS A 276 -13.36 10.23 34.64
CA HIS A 276 -14.71 10.70 34.95
C HIS A 276 -15.80 9.95 34.17
N GLY A 277 -15.53 9.55 32.93
CA GLY A 277 -16.41 8.68 32.15
C GLY A 277 -16.60 7.31 32.80
N ALA A 278 -15.53 6.74 33.36
CA ALA A 278 -15.59 5.48 34.10
C ALA A 278 -16.44 5.62 35.36
N GLU A 279 -16.23 6.68 36.14
CA GLU A 279 -17.04 6.99 37.33
C GLU A 279 -18.52 7.16 36.98
N ALA A 280 -18.83 7.88 35.90
CA ALA A 280 -20.19 8.07 35.40
C ALA A 280 -20.84 6.79 34.87
N ALA A 281 -20.04 5.82 34.41
CA ALA A 281 -20.48 4.49 34.02
C ALA A 281 -20.59 3.50 35.20
N GLY A 282 -20.30 3.95 36.43
CA GLY A 282 -20.38 3.14 37.66
C GLY A 282 -19.11 2.34 37.98
N TYR A 283 -17.99 2.64 37.31
CA TYR A 283 -16.69 2.00 37.53
C TYR A 283 -15.72 2.94 38.26
N PRO A 284 -14.71 2.42 38.98
CA PRO A 284 -13.67 3.26 39.57
C PRO A 284 -12.91 4.08 38.51
N GLY A 285 -12.49 5.31 38.82
CA GLY A 285 -11.75 6.16 37.87
C GLY A 285 -10.46 5.54 37.32
N ILE A 286 -9.80 4.65 38.08
CA ILE A 286 -8.62 3.89 37.64
C ILE A 286 -8.89 2.94 36.46
N THR A 287 -10.16 2.66 36.15
CA THR A 287 -10.58 1.81 35.03
C THR A 287 -10.21 2.40 33.66
N HIS A 288 -9.79 3.67 33.60
CA HIS A 288 -9.19 4.26 32.40
C HIS A 288 -7.97 3.46 31.87
N GLY A 289 -7.34 2.63 32.71
CA GLY A 289 -6.24 1.73 32.32
C GLY A 289 -6.62 0.70 31.23
N LEU A 290 -7.91 0.51 30.94
CA LEU A 290 -8.38 -0.29 29.80
C LEU A 290 -8.06 0.35 28.42
N PHE A 291 -7.65 1.62 28.40
CA PHE A 291 -7.38 2.41 27.19
C PHE A 291 -5.89 2.79 27.11
N PRO A 292 -5.03 1.95 26.49
CA PRO A 292 -3.58 2.12 26.52
C PRO A 292 -3.10 3.41 25.81
N ASN A 293 -3.87 3.93 24.84
CA ASN A 293 -3.53 5.19 24.16
C ASN A 293 -4.25 6.40 24.79
N GLY A 294 -5.01 6.20 25.87
CA GLY A 294 -5.74 7.23 26.60
C GLY A 294 -6.62 8.07 25.66
N GLY A 295 -6.29 9.36 25.54
CA GLY A 295 -7.02 10.29 24.67
C GLY A 295 -7.08 9.85 23.20
N GLY A 296 -6.09 9.09 22.71
CA GLY A 296 -6.10 8.52 21.35
C GLY A 296 -7.27 7.56 21.12
N ASP A 297 -7.53 6.68 22.08
CA ASP A 297 -8.64 5.72 22.01
C ASP A 297 -10.00 6.43 22.08
N LEU A 298 -10.10 7.49 22.89
CA LEU A 298 -11.30 8.32 22.98
C LEU A 298 -11.61 9.07 21.68
N VAL A 299 -10.60 9.66 21.04
CA VAL A 299 -10.76 10.33 19.74
C VAL A 299 -11.11 9.33 18.65
N HIS A 300 -10.48 8.15 18.65
CA HIS A 300 -10.78 7.09 17.69
C HIS A 300 -12.24 6.62 17.83
N TYR A 301 -12.68 6.33 19.06
CA TYR A 301 -14.06 5.95 19.37
C TYR A 301 -15.07 6.97 18.85
N PHE A 302 -14.85 8.26 19.12
CA PHE A 302 -15.72 9.32 18.63
C PHE A 302 -15.79 9.34 17.09
N ASN A 303 -14.65 9.23 16.41
CA ASN A 303 -14.64 9.22 14.94
C ASN A 303 -15.38 8.01 14.35
N VAL A 304 -15.21 6.82 14.94
CA VAL A 304 -15.93 5.61 14.52
C VAL A 304 -17.43 5.79 14.70
N LYS A 305 -17.88 6.26 15.87
CA LYS A 305 -19.32 6.50 16.12
C LYS A 305 -19.92 7.54 15.17
N CYS A 306 -19.22 8.63 14.89
CA CYS A 306 -19.69 9.61 13.91
C CYS A 306 -19.77 9.06 12.48
N ASN A 307 -18.84 8.17 12.09
CA ASN A 307 -18.90 7.52 10.79
C ASN A 307 -20.10 6.55 10.71
N GLU A 308 -20.34 5.74 11.75
CA GLU A 308 -21.51 4.87 11.87
C GLU A 308 -22.82 5.67 11.78
N GLU A 309 -22.92 6.78 12.54
CA GLU A 309 -24.09 7.66 12.52
C GLU A 309 -24.30 8.31 11.14
N LEU A 310 -23.22 8.69 10.45
CA LEU A 310 -23.30 9.22 9.10
C LEU A 310 -23.89 8.17 8.15
N VAL A 311 -23.40 6.94 8.20
CA VAL A 311 -23.89 5.83 7.38
C VAL A 311 -25.39 5.61 7.61
N GLU A 312 -25.85 5.58 8.86
CA GLU A 312 -27.28 5.45 9.17
C GLU A 312 -28.10 6.62 8.61
N LYS A 313 -27.60 7.87 8.72
CA LYS A 313 -28.26 9.03 8.10
C LYS A 313 -28.33 8.88 6.58
N MET A 314 -27.22 8.52 5.93
CA MET A 314 -27.15 8.35 4.46
C MET A 314 -28.08 7.25 3.94
N LYS A 315 -28.28 6.16 4.70
CA LYS A 315 -29.25 5.10 4.34
C LYS A 315 -30.68 5.62 4.25
N SER A 316 -31.02 6.64 5.05
CA SER A 316 -32.36 7.24 5.09
C SER A 316 -32.60 8.30 4.01
N TRP A 317 -31.55 8.78 3.33
CA TRP A 317 -31.66 9.83 2.32
C TRP A 317 -32.39 9.34 1.06
N PRO A 318 -33.16 10.22 0.39
CA PRO A 318 -33.84 9.89 -0.84
C PRO A 318 -32.79 9.50 -1.90
N LYS A 319 -32.84 8.24 -2.32
CA LYS A 319 -32.09 7.76 -3.48
C LYS A 319 -32.88 8.18 -4.72
N GLU A 320 -32.76 9.45 -5.11
CA GLU A 320 -33.35 9.89 -6.38
C GLU A 320 -32.87 8.97 -7.51
N ASP A 321 -33.77 8.68 -8.47
CA ASP A 321 -33.52 7.82 -9.61
C ASP A 321 -32.15 8.14 -10.25
N LEU A 322 -31.15 7.30 -9.97
CA LEU A 322 -29.77 7.36 -10.50
C LEU A 322 -29.72 7.08 -12.02
N LYS A 323 -30.73 7.52 -12.78
CA LYS A 323 -30.90 7.32 -14.23
C LYS A 323 -29.75 7.92 -15.04
N ASN A 324 -29.00 8.89 -14.49
CA ASN A 324 -27.99 9.65 -15.23
C ASN A 324 -26.52 9.30 -14.91
N MET A 325 -26.23 8.17 -14.24
CA MET A 325 -24.85 7.64 -14.01
C MET A 325 -23.84 8.58 -13.33
N LYS A 326 -24.19 9.82 -12.97
CA LYS A 326 -23.34 10.76 -12.23
C LYS A 326 -23.64 10.68 -10.75
N VAL A 327 -22.59 10.55 -9.94
CA VAL A 327 -22.67 10.68 -8.48
C VAL A 327 -23.30 12.04 -8.17
N PRO A 328 -24.36 12.13 -7.36
CA PRO A 328 -24.95 13.42 -7.03
C PRO A 328 -23.96 14.19 -6.14
N VAL A 329 -23.29 15.20 -6.72
CA VAL A 329 -22.34 16.09 -6.04
C VAL A 329 -22.92 16.65 -4.74
N GLN A 330 -24.21 16.95 -4.75
CA GLN A 330 -24.95 17.43 -3.58
C GLN A 330 -25.00 16.40 -2.44
N LEU A 331 -25.05 15.10 -2.75
CA LEU A 331 -25.06 14.05 -1.73
C LEU A 331 -23.70 13.94 -1.03
N ILE A 332 -22.60 14.05 -1.79
CA ILE A 332 -21.24 14.11 -1.24
C ILE A 332 -21.08 15.37 -0.37
N GLU A 333 -21.49 16.54 -0.89
CA GLU A 333 -21.46 17.80 -0.13
C GLU A 333 -22.21 17.65 1.20
N ASN A 334 -23.43 17.11 1.15
CA ASN A 334 -24.25 16.88 2.33
C ASN A 334 -23.63 15.86 3.30
N ALA A 335 -22.97 14.81 2.80
CA ALA A 335 -22.28 13.83 3.64
C ALA A 335 -21.10 14.45 4.39
N ILE A 336 -20.25 15.20 3.69
CA ILE A 336 -19.12 15.92 4.30
C ILE A 336 -19.65 16.91 5.34
N MET A 337 -20.64 17.73 4.99
CA MET A 337 -21.21 18.71 5.92
C MET A 337 -21.85 18.04 7.13
N THR A 338 -22.63 16.99 6.94
CA THR A 338 -23.26 16.23 8.04
C THR A 338 -22.21 15.69 9.00
N ARG A 339 -21.12 15.13 8.46
CA ARG A 339 -20.03 14.58 9.27
C ARG A 339 -19.23 15.65 10.01
N LEU A 340 -18.99 16.81 9.39
CA LEU A 340 -18.30 17.94 10.02
C LEU A 340 -19.13 18.54 11.16
N LEU A 341 -20.45 18.65 10.98
CA LEU A 341 -21.35 19.20 12.00
C LEU A 341 -21.42 18.33 13.26
N MET A 342 -21.11 17.03 13.18
CA MET A 342 -20.99 16.18 14.37
C MET A 342 -19.85 16.61 15.31
N ILE A 343 -18.86 17.35 14.81
CA ILE A 343 -17.75 17.89 15.62
C ILE A 343 -18.21 19.11 16.45
N GLN A 344 -19.35 19.72 16.11
CA GLN A 344 -19.81 20.99 16.71
C GLN A 344 -19.76 21.02 18.25
N PRO A 345 -20.19 19.98 19.00
CA PRO A 345 -20.12 19.99 20.46
C PRO A 345 -18.69 20.06 21.02
N TYR A 346 -17.70 19.63 20.24
CA TYR A 346 -16.29 19.52 20.60
C TYR A 346 -15.40 20.48 19.81
N LYS A 347 -15.98 21.43 19.06
CA LYS A 347 -15.23 22.30 18.13
C LYS A 347 -14.08 23.05 18.79
N SER A 348 -14.24 23.48 20.05
CA SER A 348 -13.20 24.18 20.82
C SER A 348 -12.01 23.29 21.21
N THR A 349 -12.22 21.99 21.40
CA THR A 349 -11.18 21.03 21.81
C THR A 349 -10.69 20.17 20.65
N TRP A 350 -11.38 20.19 19.50
CA TRP A 350 -11.04 19.42 18.31
C TRP A 350 -9.62 19.66 17.74
N PRO A 351 -9.03 20.88 17.78
CA PRO A 351 -7.63 21.05 17.38
C PRO A 351 -6.67 20.12 18.16
N LYS A 352 -6.95 19.89 19.45
CA LYS A 352 -6.17 18.95 20.28
C LYS A 352 -6.43 17.49 19.87
N ALA A 353 -7.67 17.13 19.54
CA ALA A 353 -7.99 15.81 19.00
C ALA A 353 -7.22 15.52 17.71
N MET A 354 -7.20 16.48 16.78
CA MET A 354 -6.45 16.35 15.52
C MET A 354 -4.95 16.17 15.77
N ALA A 355 -4.38 16.91 16.73
CA ALA A 355 -2.98 16.73 17.12
C ALA A 355 -2.71 15.32 17.68
N ILE A 356 -3.62 14.78 18.51
CA ILE A 356 -3.53 13.42 19.04
C ILE A 356 -3.60 12.38 17.91
N GLN A 357 -4.49 12.56 16.93
CA GLN A 357 -4.60 11.67 15.76
C GLN A 357 -3.33 11.68 14.89
N ALA A 358 -2.62 12.80 14.84
CA ALA A 358 -1.36 12.94 14.10
C ALA A 358 -0.15 12.33 14.82
N LEU A 359 -0.29 11.87 16.07
CA LEU A 359 0.79 11.19 16.78
C LEU A 359 1.10 9.83 16.13
N PRO A 360 2.38 9.42 16.01
CA PRO A 360 2.77 8.20 15.29
C PRO A 360 2.01 6.93 15.69
N ASN A 361 1.70 6.76 16.98
CA ASN A 361 0.97 5.59 17.49
C ASN A 361 -0.51 5.58 17.08
N ASN A 362 -1.10 6.76 16.82
CA ASN A 362 -2.52 6.92 16.48
C ASN A 362 -2.77 7.09 14.97
N VAL A 363 -1.73 7.43 14.19
CA VAL A 363 -1.84 7.66 12.75
C VAL A 363 -2.42 6.46 11.99
N PRO A 364 -1.99 5.19 12.22
CA PRO A 364 -2.54 4.05 11.48
C PRO A 364 -4.05 3.91 11.65
N ASN A 365 -4.54 3.98 12.89
CA ASN A 365 -5.97 3.88 13.19
C ASN A 365 -6.74 5.09 12.68
N SER A 366 -6.20 6.31 12.84
CA SER A 366 -6.84 7.54 12.38
C SER A 366 -6.97 7.58 10.86
N LEU A 367 -5.95 7.11 10.14
CA LEU A 367 -5.97 7.01 8.67
C LEU A 367 -6.94 5.93 8.21
N ALA A 368 -6.96 4.76 8.86
CA ALA A 368 -7.93 3.71 8.56
C ALA A 368 -9.37 4.22 8.73
N THR A 369 -9.70 4.89 9.83
CA THR A 369 -11.02 5.49 10.07
C THR A 369 -11.38 6.56 9.03
N LEU A 370 -10.42 7.37 8.59
CA LEU A 370 -10.65 8.36 7.53
C LEU A 370 -10.92 7.70 6.18
N LEU A 371 -10.16 6.66 5.82
CA LEU A 371 -10.36 5.96 4.55
C LEU A 371 -11.69 5.21 4.55
N SER A 372 -12.09 4.59 5.66
CA SER A 372 -13.42 3.99 5.82
C SER A 372 -14.54 5.01 5.67
N LEU A 373 -14.42 6.20 6.28
CA LEU A 373 -15.40 7.29 6.09
C LEU A 373 -15.58 7.64 4.61
N VAL A 374 -14.48 7.79 3.89
CA VAL A 374 -14.49 8.16 2.48
C VAL A 374 -15.08 7.03 1.62
N ASP A 375 -14.72 5.78 1.93
CA ASP A 375 -15.30 4.58 1.31
C ASP A 375 -16.83 4.55 1.49
N ASP A 376 -17.31 4.79 2.71
CA ASP A 376 -18.73 4.81 3.06
C ASP A 376 -19.48 5.93 2.32
N ILE A 377 -18.90 7.14 2.28
CA ILE A 377 -19.50 8.26 1.54
C ILE A 377 -19.61 7.92 0.06
N CYS A 378 -18.56 7.41 -0.57
CA CYS A 378 -18.60 7.01 -1.99
C CYS A 378 -19.65 5.93 -2.25
N TYR A 379 -19.68 4.88 -1.44
CA TYR A 379 -20.62 3.76 -1.57
C TYR A 379 -22.07 4.21 -1.45
N HIS A 380 -22.39 4.96 -0.40
CA HIS A 380 -23.74 5.46 -0.16
C HIS A 380 -24.14 6.61 -1.10
N SER A 381 -23.18 7.27 -1.76
CA SER A 381 -23.44 8.25 -2.81
C SER A 381 -23.73 7.63 -4.18
N GLY A 382 -23.65 6.31 -4.30
CA GLY A 382 -23.95 5.59 -5.54
C GLY A 382 -22.81 5.62 -6.56
N ASP A 383 -21.58 5.93 -6.15
CA ASP A 383 -20.41 5.76 -7.01
C ASP A 383 -20.14 4.27 -7.24
N ARG A 384 -20.39 3.81 -8.46
CA ARG A 384 -20.14 2.42 -8.91
C ARG A 384 -18.88 2.28 -9.75
N SER A 385 -18.06 3.34 -9.84
CA SER A 385 -16.81 3.28 -10.59
C SER A 385 -15.88 2.23 -9.96
N VAL A 386 -15.08 1.53 -10.76
CA VAL A 386 -14.09 0.53 -10.27
C VAL A 386 -12.68 0.77 -10.82
N ASP A 387 -12.49 1.83 -11.63
CA ASP A 387 -11.23 2.13 -12.32
C ASP A 387 -10.29 3.08 -11.55
N PHE A 388 -9.17 3.49 -12.16
CA PHE A 388 -8.21 4.50 -11.65
C PHE A 388 -8.86 5.78 -11.08
N ASN A 389 -9.97 6.21 -11.66
CA ASN A 389 -10.76 7.34 -11.17
C ASN A 389 -11.33 7.12 -9.75
N TRP A 390 -11.47 5.88 -9.27
CA TRP A 390 -11.90 5.50 -7.92
C TRP A 390 -10.90 5.94 -6.83
N TYR A 391 -9.60 5.88 -7.12
CA TYR A 391 -8.53 6.14 -6.13
C TYR A 391 -8.22 7.62 -6.05
N ILE A 392 -8.14 8.28 -7.21
CA ILE A 392 -8.06 9.74 -7.29
C ILE A 392 -9.26 10.36 -6.57
N ARG A 393 -10.46 9.81 -6.73
CA ARG A 393 -11.65 10.30 -6.02
C ARG A 393 -11.58 10.08 -4.51
N ARG A 394 -11.05 8.96 -4.00
CA ARG A 394 -10.93 8.74 -2.55
C ARG A 394 -9.82 9.55 -1.90
N VAL A 395 -8.64 9.62 -2.52
CA VAL A 395 -7.56 10.47 -2.03
C VAL A 395 -7.99 11.94 -2.10
N GLY A 396 -8.64 12.34 -3.18
CA GLY A 396 -9.25 13.66 -3.33
C GLY A 396 -10.29 13.93 -2.25
N LEU A 397 -11.25 13.04 -2.05
CA LEU A 397 -12.33 13.20 -1.06
C LEU A 397 -11.80 13.19 0.39
N ALA A 398 -10.79 12.38 0.71
CA ALA A 398 -10.09 12.42 2.00
C ALA A 398 -9.41 13.79 2.22
N GLY A 399 -8.75 14.30 1.17
CA GLY A 399 -8.13 15.64 1.18
C GLY A 399 -9.15 16.75 1.34
N ILE A 400 -10.26 16.69 0.61
CA ILE A 400 -11.38 17.64 0.73
C ILE A 400 -11.92 17.61 2.16
N TYR A 401 -12.24 16.42 2.71
CA TYR A 401 -12.75 16.29 4.06
C TYR A 401 -11.80 16.91 5.09
N LYS A 402 -10.49 16.59 5.03
CA LYS A 402 -9.51 17.13 5.98
C LYS A 402 -9.27 18.63 5.82
N ALA A 403 -9.27 19.15 4.60
CA ALA A 403 -9.20 20.59 4.36
C ALA A 403 -10.45 21.32 4.89
N SER A 404 -11.63 20.73 4.66
CA SER A 404 -12.90 21.26 5.17
C SER A 404 -13.01 21.16 6.68
N GLU A 405 -12.46 20.11 7.30
CA GLU A 405 -12.35 19.97 8.75
C GLU A 405 -11.51 21.11 9.34
N LEU A 406 -10.32 21.39 8.79
CA LEU A 406 -9.50 22.52 9.21
C LEU A 406 -10.21 23.86 9.01
N PHE A 407 -10.85 24.07 7.87
CA PHE A 407 -11.61 25.28 7.59
C PHE A 407 -12.75 25.48 8.59
N TYR A 408 -13.51 24.41 8.87
CA TYR A 408 -14.64 24.41 9.80
C TYR A 408 -14.25 24.87 11.21
N LEU A 409 -13.05 24.54 11.67
CA LEU A 409 -12.54 24.98 12.98
C LEU A 409 -12.36 26.50 13.07
N THR A 410 -12.06 27.15 11.94
CA THR A 410 -11.87 28.60 11.86
C THR A 410 -13.14 29.35 11.43
N ASP A 411 -14.16 28.63 10.97
CA ASP A 411 -15.39 29.22 10.44
C ASP A 411 -16.31 29.70 11.57
N ASN A 412 -16.60 31.00 11.59
CA ASN A 412 -17.55 31.65 12.52
C ASN A 412 -18.83 32.11 11.82
N SER A 413 -19.07 31.69 10.57
CA SER A 413 -20.28 32.03 9.83
C SER A 413 -21.52 31.34 10.42
N GLN A 414 -22.68 31.96 10.21
CA GLN A 414 -23.97 31.39 10.61
C GLN A 414 -24.18 30.04 9.92
N ASP A 415 -24.57 29.03 10.69
CA ASP A 415 -24.89 27.66 10.25
C ASP A 415 -23.78 27.00 9.39
N ALA A 416 -22.52 27.40 9.61
CA ALA A 416 -21.35 26.93 8.85
C ALA A 416 -21.47 27.14 7.33
N THR A 417 -22.12 28.23 6.91
CA THR A 417 -22.30 28.59 5.49
C THR A 417 -20.96 28.77 4.77
N GLY A 418 -19.96 29.35 5.44
CA GLY A 418 -18.59 29.48 4.93
C GLY A 418 -17.96 28.11 4.62
N THR A 419 -18.09 27.17 5.56
CA THR A 419 -17.62 25.79 5.40
C THR A 419 -18.34 25.09 4.25
N ARG A 420 -19.66 25.24 4.13
CA ARG A 420 -20.42 24.66 3.00
C ARG A 420 -19.93 25.19 1.65
N ASN A 421 -19.71 26.50 1.55
CA ASN A 421 -19.18 27.12 0.33
C ASN A 421 -17.77 26.61 0.01
N PHE A 422 -16.93 26.44 1.04
CA PHE A 422 -15.60 25.86 0.87
C PHE A 422 -15.65 24.41 0.37
N VAL A 423 -16.48 23.55 0.97
CA VAL A 423 -16.71 22.16 0.53
C VAL A 423 -17.16 22.14 -0.93
N LYS A 424 -18.17 22.96 -1.28
CA LYS A 424 -18.69 23.06 -2.65
C LYS A 424 -17.61 23.46 -3.65
N SER A 425 -16.78 24.46 -3.32
CA SER A 425 -15.65 24.89 -4.15
C SER A 425 -14.65 23.76 -4.34
N ARG A 426 -14.30 23.04 -3.28
CA ARG A 426 -13.31 21.94 -3.34
C ARG A 426 -13.82 20.73 -4.12
N ILE A 427 -15.11 20.41 -4.06
CA ILE A 427 -15.69 19.37 -4.91
C ILE A 427 -15.68 19.81 -6.38
N SER A 428 -16.05 21.06 -6.67
CA SER A 428 -15.99 21.59 -8.04
C SER A 428 -14.57 21.59 -8.61
N ASP A 429 -13.56 21.94 -7.82
CA ASP A 429 -12.15 21.85 -8.22
C ASP A 429 -11.76 20.42 -8.59
N ALA A 430 -12.22 19.43 -7.83
CA ALA A 430 -11.96 18.02 -8.10
C ALA A 430 -12.62 17.54 -9.41
N GLU A 431 -13.83 18.01 -9.73
CA GLU A 431 -14.50 17.71 -11.00
C GLU A 431 -13.73 18.30 -12.20
N LEU A 432 -13.18 19.51 -12.06
CA LEU A 432 -12.36 20.13 -13.10
C LEU A 432 -11.07 19.34 -13.35
N ILE A 433 -10.41 18.89 -12.28
CA ILE A 433 -9.21 18.04 -12.38
C ILE A 433 -9.57 16.71 -13.05
N GLN A 434 -10.67 16.07 -12.64
CA GLN A 434 -11.11 14.82 -13.25
C GLN A 434 -11.43 14.99 -14.74
N THR A 435 -12.08 16.10 -15.10
CA THR A 435 -12.36 16.44 -16.51
C THR A 435 -11.08 16.63 -17.30
N ALA A 436 -10.08 17.34 -16.75
CA ALA A 436 -8.79 17.55 -17.39
C ALA A 436 -8.00 16.23 -17.57
N LEU A 437 -8.06 15.32 -16.60
CA LEU A 437 -7.40 14.00 -16.66
C LEU A 437 -8.07 13.04 -17.66
N ASN A 438 -9.37 13.20 -17.92
CA ASN A 438 -10.12 12.40 -18.88
C ASN A 438 -10.03 12.91 -20.33
N MET A 439 -9.43 14.08 -20.58
CA MET A 439 -9.21 14.60 -21.94
C MET A 439 -7.93 14.01 -22.56
N ASN A 440 -7.99 13.62 -23.84
CA ASN A 440 -6.84 13.08 -24.58
C ASN A 440 -5.65 14.05 -24.55
N PRO A 441 -4.40 13.59 -24.27
CA PRO A 441 -3.25 14.47 -24.09
C PRO A 441 -2.87 15.29 -25.33
N VAL A 442 -3.39 14.93 -26.51
CA VAL A 442 -3.16 15.64 -27.79
C VAL A 442 -4.02 16.91 -27.95
N SER A 443 -5.14 17.03 -27.21
CA SER A 443 -6.07 18.17 -27.35
C SER A 443 -6.01 19.17 -26.20
N VAL A 444 -5.15 18.95 -25.20
CA VAL A 444 -5.11 19.79 -23.98
C VAL A 444 -4.04 20.87 -24.13
N ALA A 445 -4.46 22.13 -24.07
CA ALA A 445 -3.54 23.26 -24.05
C ALA A 445 -2.64 23.20 -22.78
N PRO A 446 -1.34 23.54 -22.87
CA PRO A 446 -0.43 23.53 -21.72
C PRO A 446 -0.92 24.39 -20.53
N GLN A 447 -1.72 25.42 -20.81
CA GLN A 447 -2.29 26.32 -19.80
C GLN A 447 -3.35 25.64 -18.93
N THR A 448 -4.17 24.72 -19.48
CA THR A 448 -5.19 23.99 -18.72
C THR A 448 -4.58 22.92 -17.80
N LEU A 449 -3.50 22.25 -18.22
CA LEU A 449 -2.74 21.34 -17.35
C LEU A 449 -2.05 22.08 -16.21
N THR A 450 -1.48 23.25 -16.49
CA THR A 450 -0.82 24.09 -15.47
C THR A 450 -1.84 24.60 -14.45
N ALA A 451 -3.03 25.00 -14.89
CA ALA A 451 -4.12 25.41 -14.00
C ALA A 451 -4.60 24.25 -13.11
N ALA A 452 -4.83 23.06 -13.69
CA ALA A 452 -5.23 21.88 -12.92
C ALA A 452 -4.17 21.47 -11.88
N PHE A 453 -2.89 21.56 -12.24
CA PHE A 453 -1.77 21.27 -11.34
C PHE A 453 -1.64 22.31 -10.21
N VAL A 454 -1.80 23.59 -10.50
CA VAL A 454 -1.80 24.66 -9.49
C VAL A 454 -3.00 24.50 -8.54
N THR A 455 -4.18 24.15 -9.05
CA THR A 455 -5.36 23.88 -8.23
C THR A 455 -5.16 22.65 -7.34
N ALA A 456 -4.61 21.54 -7.87
CA ALA A 456 -4.27 20.36 -7.07
C ALA A 456 -3.26 20.68 -5.97
N LYS A 457 -2.23 21.47 -6.29
CA LYS A 457 -1.22 21.93 -5.32
C LYS A 457 -1.83 22.80 -4.22
N ASN A 458 -2.76 23.69 -4.57
CA ASN A 458 -3.49 24.53 -3.63
C ASN A 458 -4.45 23.73 -2.74
N MET A 459 -5.12 22.71 -3.28
CA MET A 459 -5.97 21.79 -2.51
C MET A 459 -5.18 20.96 -1.50
N LEU A 460 -3.95 20.58 -1.83
CA LEU A 460 -3.05 19.80 -0.96
C LEU A 460 -2.28 20.66 0.06
N GLY A 461 -2.51 21.98 0.08
CA GLY A 461 -1.84 22.88 1.03
C GLY A 461 -0.32 23.02 0.80
N LEU A 462 0.19 22.65 -0.39
CA LEU A 462 1.63 22.67 -0.72
C LEU A 462 2.14 24.06 -1.11
N ASN A 463 1.53 25.13 -0.59
CA ASN A 463 2.07 26.47 -0.77
C ASN A 463 3.26 26.65 0.17
N THR A 464 4.45 26.70 -0.43
CA THR A 464 5.61 27.32 0.19
C THR A 464 5.22 28.75 0.54
N LEU A 465 4.99 29.02 1.82
CA LEU A 465 5.03 30.36 2.38
C LEU A 465 6.30 31.03 1.83
N LYS A 466 6.13 32.11 1.08
CA LYS A 466 7.21 33.04 0.77
C LYS A 466 7.38 34.00 1.94
#